data_AF-A0AA40SSN7-F1
#
_entry.id   AF-A0AA40SSN7-F1
#
_cell.length_a   1.000
_cell.length_b   1.000
_cell.length_c   1.000
_cell.angle_alpha   90.00
_cell.angle_beta   90.00
_cell.angle_gamma   90.00
#
_symmetry.space_group_name_H-M   'P 1'
#
loop_
_entity.id
_entity.type
_entity.pdbx_description
1 polymer ?
#
loop_
_entity_poly.entity_id
_entity_poly.type
_entity_poly.pdbx_seq_one_letter_code
_entity_poly.pdbx_strand_id
1 'polypeptide(L)'
;MSEFVLQQQNEAAAERQKPKEVIRRLVWKICIATLILMAIGSATRVMNAGLACPDWPLCYGELVPAKQMNLQVFLEWFHRLDAALIGVSAIALCGLSWWHRRLLPVWLPWASTFALFLIVFQGILGGLTVTELLRFDIVTAHLGTALLFFTTLLIIGTALTPYQGTGTAGKLPWVGLIASVFVYLQSLLGALVGSRWAVHQCFGGSQLCTVMYSHIAGLLPPTVVILAMVFICWRTPALHPALRRLANMAGGLLSLQILLGFATFRLHLQVEPLTVSHQTVGAALLGTLVVFTVLALRDSVSAESRVLSVE
;
A
#
# COMPACT_ATOMS: atom_id res chain seq x y z
N MET A 1 29.41 5.46 -41.22
CA MET A 1 28.33 6.47 -41.14
C MET A 1 27.05 5.92 -40.52
N SER A 2 26.54 4.75 -40.95
CA SER A 2 25.36 4.10 -40.35
C SER A 2 25.51 3.78 -38.85
N GLU A 3 26.65 3.23 -38.45
CA GLU A 3 26.92 2.83 -37.06
C GLU A 3 26.99 4.02 -36.09
N PHE A 4 27.60 5.13 -36.52
CA PHE A 4 27.65 6.38 -35.74
C PHE A 4 26.26 7.01 -35.56
N VAL A 5 25.43 7.00 -36.60
CA VAL A 5 24.05 7.50 -36.52
C VAL A 5 23.19 6.64 -35.59
N LEU A 6 23.31 5.31 -35.70
CA LEU A 6 22.65 4.37 -34.78
C LEU A 6 23.08 4.61 -33.33
N GLN A 7 24.37 4.83 -33.10
CA GLN A 7 24.91 5.12 -31.77
C GLN A 7 24.35 6.43 -31.20
N GLN A 8 24.36 7.52 -31.97
CA GLN A 8 23.76 8.80 -31.55
C GLN A 8 22.25 8.68 -31.27
N GLN A 9 21.53 7.90 -32.08
CA GLN A 9 20.09 7.65 -31.86
C GLN A 9 19.84 6.88 -30.57
N ASN A 10 20.67 5.88 -30.27
CA ASN A 10 20.59 5.10 -29.04
C ASN A 10 20.91 5.96 -27.80
N GLU A 11 21.93 6.81 -27.86
CA GLU A 11 22.29 7.75 -26.78
C GLU A 11 21.16 8.76 -26.52
N ALA A 12 20.58 9.34 -27.58
CA ALA A 12 19.46 10.26 -27.47
C ALA A 12 18.16 9.60 -26.97
N ALA A 13 17.96 8.31 -27.24
CA ALA A 13 16.87 7.52 -26.68
C ALA A 13 17.10 7.22 -25.19
N ALA A 14 18.33 6.87 -24.81
CA ALA A 14 18.71 6.60 -23.43
C ALA A 14 18.55 7.85 -22.54
N GLU A 15 19.01 9.02 -22.99
CA GLU A 15 18.83 10.28 -22.26
C GLU A 15 17.34 10.66 -22.09
N ARG A 16 16.48 10.34 -23.07
CA ARG A 16 15.03 10.53 -22.94
C ARG A 16 14.37 9.59 -21.95
N GLN A 17 14.89 8.38 -21.74
CA GLN A 17 14.33 7.40 -20.80
C GLN A 17 14.83 7.58 -19.36
N LYS A 18 15.99 8.22 -19.17
CA LYS A 18 16.66 8.41 -17.88
C LYS A 18 15.77 9.04 -16.79
N PRO A 19 14.98 10.11 -17.03
CA PRO A 19 14.10 10.68 -16.00
C PRO A 19 13.01 9.70 -15.54
N LYS A 20 12.43 8.94 -16.47
CA LYS A 20 11.41 7.93 -16.18
C LYS A 20 11.97 6.84 -15.26
N GLU A 21 13.19 6.39 -15.53
CA GLU A 21 13.86 5.35 -14.74
C GLU A 21 14.22 5.83 -13.32
N VAL A 22 14.72 7.07 -13.19
CA VAL A 22 15.01 7.68 -11.89
C VAL A 22 13.74 7.78 -11.05
N ILE A 23 12.65 8.30 -11.62
CA ILE A 23 11.36 8.41 -10.94
C ILE A 23 10.84 7.02 -10.56
N ARG A 24 10.89 6.05 -11.47
CA ARG A 24 10.45 4.67 -11.18
C ARG A 24 11.20 4.06 -9.99
N ARG A 25 12.53 4.21 -9.94
CA ARG A 25 13.35 3.72 -8.83
C ARG A 25 13.01 4.43 -7.52
N LEU A 26 12.83 5.75 -7.56
CA LEU A 26 12.42 6.53 -6.40
C LEU A 26 11.07 6.04 -5.86
N VAL A 27 10.06 5.90 -6.72
CA VAL A 27 8.72 5.43 -6.32
C VAL A 27 8.78 4.05 -5.65
N TRP A 28 9.53 3.09 -6.21
CA TRP A 28 9.68 1.77 -5.58
C TRP A 28 10.38 1.82 -4.22
N LYS A 29 11.38 2.69 -4.05
CA LYS A 29 11.98 2.93 -2.73
C LYS A 29 10.96 3.48 -1.74
N ILE A 30 10.15 4.45 -2.15
CA ILE A 30 9.08 5.01 -1.31
C ILE A 30 8.02 3.93 -0.99
N CYS A 31 7.63 3.07 -1.94
CA CYS A 31 6.71 1.95 -1.67
C CYS A 31 7.24 1.03 -0.57
N ILE A 32 8.51 0.61 -0.66
CA ILE A 32 9.13 -0.28 0.33
C ILE A 32 9.21 0.41 1.69
N ALA A 33 9.68 1.66 1.72
CA ALA A 33 9.73 2.46 2.94
C ALA A 33 8.33 2.63 3.56
N THR A 34 7.31 2.90 2.75
CA THR A 34 5.92 3.04 3.22
C THR A 34 5.39 1.75 3.83
N LEU A 35 5.68 0.59 3.25
CA LEU A 35 5.27 -0.69 3.84
C LEU A 35 5.95 -0.95 5.19
N ILE A 36 7.23 -0.58 5.32
CA ILE A 36 7.97 -0.63 6.60
C ILE A 36 7.38 0.36 7.60
N LEU A 37 7.11 1.60 7.20
CA LEU A 37 6.47 2.63 8.01
C LEU A 37 5.12 2.16 8.55
N MET A 38 4.31 1.49 7.73
CA MET A 38 3.02 0.93 8.15
C MET A 38 3.19 -0.17 9.21
N ALA A 39 4.22 -1.03 9.08
CA ALA A 39 4.54 -2.03 10.11
C ALA A 39 4.98 -1.37 11.42
N ILE A 40 5.80 -0.31 11.35
CA ILE A 40 6.21 0.48 12.53
C ILE A 40 5.01 1.18 13.16
N GLY A 41 4.10 1.76 12.36
CA GLY A 41 2.87 2.39 12.85
C GLY A 41 1.95 1.37 13.53
N SER A 42 1.86 0.16 12.97
CA SER A 42 1.16 -0.96 13.59
C SER A 42 1.77 -1.32 14.96
N ALA A 43 3.10 -1.46 15.02
CA ALA A 43 3.83 -1.71 16.27
C ALA A 43 3.59 -0.60 17.30
N THR A 44 3.65 0.66 16.88
CA THR A 44 3.38 1.84 17.71
C THR A 44 1.99 1.76 18.34
N ARG A 45 0.98 1.33 17.57
CA ARG A 45 -0.38 1.14 18.10
C ARG A 45 -0.47 -0.01 19.08
N VAL A 46 -0.01 -1.21 18.72
CA VAL A 46 -0.24 -2.42 19.53
C VAL A 46 0.62 -2.47 20.79
N MET A 47 1.75 -1.77 20.81
CA MET A 47 2.63 -1.64 21.98
C MET A 47 2.28 -0.44 22.86
N ASN A 48 1.09 0.15 22.66
CA ASN A 48 0.57 1.32 23.38
C ASN A 48 1.49 2.55 23.35
N ALA A 49 2.25 2.72 22.26
CA ALA A 49 3.20 3.79 22.09
C ALA A 49 2.61 5.03 21.38
N GLY A 50 1.38 4.99 20.89
CA GLY A 50 0.79 6.08 20.08
C GLY A 50 0.50 7.41 20.82
N LEU A 51 0.76 7.48 22.12
CA LEU A 51 0.69 8.70 22.95
C LEU A 51 1.93 8.86 23.83
N ALA A 52 3.04 8.19 23.48
CA ALA A 52 4.29 8.24 24.24
C ALA A 52 4.98 9.61 24.13
N CYS A 53 4.77 10.30 23.01
CA CYS A 53 5.12 11.70 22.79
C CYS A 53 3.89 12.58 23.08
N PRO A 54 3.92 13.46 24.10
CA PRO A 54 2.75 14.21 24.54
C PRO A 54 2.37 15.37 23.61
N ASP A 55 3.27 15.78 22.73
CA ASP A 55 3.15 16.92 21.83
C ASP A 55 3.36 16.50 20.37
N TRP A 56 3.02 17.43 19.48
CA TRP A 56 3.24 17.33 18.03
C TRP A 56 3.48 18.74 17.49
N PRO A 57 4.43 18.98 16.56
CA PRO A 57 5.21 17.99 15.79
C PRO A 57 6.46 17.44 16.51
N LEU A 58 6.90 18.08 17.60
CA LEU A 58 8.03 17.63 18.42
C LEU A 58 7.63 16.49 19.37
N CYS A 59 8.59 15.94 20.10
CA CYS A 59 8.35 14.96 21.16
C CYS A 59 9.08 15.42 22.43
N TYR A 60 8.35 15.65 23.52
CA TYR A 60 8.82 16.34 24.72
C TYR A 60 9.42 17.73 24.43
N GLY A 61 8.92 18.44 23.42
CA GLY A 61 9.47 19.72 22.99
C GLY A 61 10.87 19.64 22.36
N GLU A 62 11.39 18.43 22.10
CA GLU A 62 12.70 18.18 21.53
C GLU A 62 12.59 17.51 20.15
N LEU A 63 13.59 17.74 19.28
CA LEU A 63 13.70 17.00 18.01
C LEU A 63 14.13 15.55 18.22
N VAL A 64 14.93 15.28 19.25
CA VAL A 64 15.39 13.96 19.65
C VAL A 64 15.31 13.88 21.18
N PRO A 65 14.27 13.23 21.75
CA PRO A 65 14.01 13.21 23.20
C PRO A 65 14.91 12.20 23.91
N ALA A 66 16.23 12.42 23.88
CA ALA A 66 17.22 11.43 24.33
C ALA A 66 17.07 11.05 25.82
N LYS A 67 16.61 11.98 26.67
CA LYS A 67 16.45 11.75 28.11
C LYS A 67 15.24 10.88 28.44
N GLN A 68 14.19 10.92 27.62
CA GLN A 68 12.92 10.21 27.80
C GLN A 68 12.84 8.93 26.95
N MET A 69 13.91 8.60 26.22
CA MET A 69 13.93 7.54 25.22
C MET A 69 13.80 6.15 25.86
N ASN A 70 12.57 5.67 25.92
CA ASN A 70 12.24 4.26 26.14
C ASN A 70 11.69 3.65 24.83
N LEU A 71 11.32 2.37 24.85
CA LEU A 71 10.83 1.69 23.65
C LEU A 71 9.59 2.34 23.03
N GLN A 72 8.64 2.81 23.85
CA GLN A 72 7.41 3.44 23.34
C GLN A 72 7.71 4.81 22.72
N VAL A 73 8.49 5.64 23.41
CA VAL A 73 8.93 6.95 22.89
C VAL A 73 9.72 6.77 21.60
N PHE A 74 10.61 5.77 21.54
CA PHE A 74 11.37 5.44 20.34
C PHE A 74 10.46 5.08 19.17
N LEU A 75 9.47 4.20 19.37
CA LEU A 75 8.57 3.78 18.30
C LEU A 75 7.79 4.96 17.71
N GLU A 76 7.22 5.81 18.55
CA GLU A 76 6.45 6.96 18.08
C GLU A 76 7.34 8.01 17.42
N TRP A 77 8.46 8.38 18.04
CA TRP A 77 9.42 9.32 17.46
C TRP A 77 9.98 8.82 16.13
N PHE A 78 10.37 7.54 16.05
CA PHE A 78 10.92 6.93 14.85
C PHE A 78 9.87 6.83 13.74
N HIS A 79 8.62 6.50 14.08
CA HIS A 79 7.50 6.53 13.14
C HIS A 79 7.32 7.94 12.53
N ARG A 80 7.38 9.00 13.35
CA ARG A 80 7.30 10.40 12.88
C ARG A 80 8.49 10.79 11.98
N LEU A 81 9.70 10.37 12.35
CA LEU A 81 10.92 10.62 11.57
C LEU A 81 10.84 9.97 10.18
N ASP A 82 10.45 8.69 10.13
CA ASP A 82 10.35 7.94 8.87
C ASP A 82 9.21 8.49 7.99
N ALA A 83 8.08 8.88 8.59
CA ALA A 83 7.00 9.59 7.90
C ALA A 83 7.48 10.92 7.28
N ALA A 84 8.30 11.70 8.00
CA ALA A 84 8.87 12.93 7.47
C ALA A 84 9.82 12.67 6.28
N LEU A 85 10.65 11.62 6.35
CA LEU A 85 11.53 11.22 5.25
C LEU A 85 10.74 10.80 3.99
N ILE A 86 9.65 10.06 4.17
CA ILE A 86 8.72 9.72 3.09
C ILE A 86 8.04 10.98 2.52
N GLY A 87 7.65 11.93 3.37
CA GLY A 87 7.11 13.23 2.95
C GLY A 87 8.09 14.01 2.06
N VAL A 88 9.36 14.13 2.48
CA VAL A 88 10.41 14.77 1.67
C VAL A 88 10.62 14.02 0.34
N SER A 89 10.59 12.68 0.37
CA SER A 89 10.71 11.86 -0.84
C SER A 89 9.52 12.06 -1.80
N ALA A 90 8.31 12.27 -1.28
CA ALA A 90 7.12 12.58 -2.08
C ALA A 90 7.18 13.98 -2.69
N ILE A 91 7.73 14.97 -1.97
CA ILE A 91 8.02 16.31 -2.51
C ILE A 91 9.00 16.19 -3.67
N ALA A 92 10.10 15.44 -3.48
CA ALA A 92 11.08 15.19 -4.54
C ALA A 92 10.47 14.49 -5.75
N LEU A 93 9.62 13.46 -5.54
CA LEU A 93 8.87 12.78 -6.60
C LEU A 93 8.00 13.77 -7.39
N CYS A 94 7.20 14.59 -6.70
CA CYS A 94 6.34 15.59 -7.33
C CYS A 94 7.17 16.61 -8.14
N GLY A 95 8.22 17.17 -7.54
CA GLY A 95 9.12 18.12 -8.18
C GLY A 95 9.80 17.56 -9.43
N LEU A 96 10.35 16.34 -9.35
CA LEU A 96 10.99 15.66 -10.49
C LEU A 96 9.99 15.38 -11.61
N SER A 97 8.78 14.94 -11.27
CA SER A 97 7.71 14.68 -12.24
C SER A 97 7.27 15.94 -12.98
N TRP A 98 7.12 17.08 -12.28
CA TRP A 98 6.77 18.36 -12.92
C TRP A 98 7.93 18.95 -13.72
N TRP A 99 9.17 18.86 -13.22
CA TRP A 99 10.36 19.34 -13.91
C TRP A 99 10.55 18.66 -15.27
N HIS A 100 10.42 17.32 -15.30
CA HIS A 100 10.59 16.53 -16.51
C HIS A 100 9.26 16.25 -17.24
N ARG A 101 8.18 17.01 -16.98
CA ARG A 101 6.84 16.72 -17.51
C ARG A 101 6.74 16.56 -19.03
N ARG A 102 7.65 17.19 -19.79
CA ARG A 102 7.71 17.09 -21.26
C ARG A 102 8.23 15.73 -21.76
N LEU A 103 8.96 15.00 -20.91
CA LEU A 103 9.57 13.70 -21.21
C LEU A 103 8.80 12.53 -20.57
N LEU A 104 7.74 12.84 -19.82
CA LEU A 104 7.01 11.89 -18.99
C LEU A 104 5.55 11.77 -19.46
N PRO A 105 4.85 10.66 -19.12
CA PRO A 105 3.43 10.55 -19.37
C PRO A 105 2.65 11.67 -18.69
N VAL A 106 1.65 12.23 -19.38
CA VAL A 106 0.87 13.39 -18.91
C VAL A 106 0.18 13.16 -17.56
N TRP A 107 -0.18 11.91 -17.25
CA TRP A 107 -0.82 11.54 -15.97
C TRP A 107 0.15 11.56 -14.77
N LEU A 108 1.46 11.40 -14.98
CA LEU A 108 2.43 11.16 -13.91
C LEU A 108 2.63 12.36 -12.96
N PRO A 109 2.75 13.62 -13.45
CA PRO A 109 2.83 14.78 -12.56
C PRO A 109 1.59 14.95 -11.69
N TRP A 110 0.40 14.70 -12.24
CA TRP A 110 -0.85 14.78 -11.49
C TRP A 110 -0.99 13.67 -10.45
N ALA A 111 -0.63 12.42 -10.80
CA ALA A 111 -0.60 11.32 -9.86
C ALA A 111 0.42 11.56 -8.72
N SER A 112 1.59 12.13 -9.04
CA SER A 112 2.60 12.51 -8.04
C SER A 112 2.11 13.64 -7.12
N THR A 113 1.36 14.60 -7.68
CA THR A 113 0.73 15.69 -6.91
C THR A 113 -0.33 15.15 -5.97
N PHE A 114 -1.14 14.19 -6.42
CA PHE A 114 -2.13 13.52 -5.58
C PHE A 114 -1.46 12.71 -4.45
N ALA A 115 -0.36 12.00 -4.74
CA ALA A 115 0.42 11.32 -3.71
C ALA A 115 1.00 12.30 -2.68
N LEU A 116 1.50 13.47 -3.12
CA LEU A 116 1.95 14.54 -2.24
C LEU A 116 0.81 15.08 -1.36
N PHE A 117 -0.37 15.30 -1.93
CA PHE A 117 -1.55 15.70 -1.16
C PHE A 117 -1.89 14.67 -0.08
N LEU A 118 -1.91 13.37 -0.42
CA LEU A 118 -2.21 12.30 0.53
C LEU A 118 -1.21 12.23 1.68
N ILE A 119 0.09 12.40 1.44
CA ILE A 119 1.09 12.35 2.53
C ILE A 119 1.04 13.61 3.41
N VAL A 120 0.69 14.77 2.87
CA VAL A 120 0.43 15.98 3.68
C VAL A 120 -0.80 15.76 4.55
N PHE A 121 -1.88 15.24 3.96
CA PHE A 121 -3.09 14.90 4.71
C PHE A 121 -2.82 13.84 5.79
N GLN A 122 -1.93 12.88 5.53
CA GLN A 122 -1.44 11.93 6.51
C GLN A 122 -0.73 12.58 7.69
N GLY A 123 0.16 13.54 7.42
CA GLY A 123 0.83 14.29 8.49
C GLY A 123 -0.17 15.00 9.41
N ILE A 124 -1.23 15.58 8.83
CA ILE A 124 -2.32 16.23 9.57
C ILE A 124 -3.08 15.19 10.41
N LEU A 125 -3.54 14.09 9.80
CA LEU A 125 -4.24 13.04 10.53
C LEU A 125 -3.36 12.42 11.63
N GLY A 126 -2.06 12.22 11.37
CA GLY A 126 -1.10 11.72 12.34
C GLY A 126 -0.98 12.66 13.55
N GLY A 127 -0.84 13.97 13.32
CA GLY A 127 -0.89 14.96 14.40
C GLY A 127 -2.21 14.91 15.19
N LEU A 128 -3.33 14.79 14.48
CA LEU A 128 -4.65 14.65 15.10
C LEU A 128 -4.78 13.38 15.93
N THR A 129 -4.12 12.27 15.59
CA THR A 129 -4.17 11.06 16.44
C THR A 129 -3.59 11.31 17.84
N VAL A 130 -2.62 12.20 17.96
CA VAL A 130 -2.00 12.57 19.24
C VAL A 130 -2.87 13.60 19.97
N THR A 131 -3.25 14.68 19.29
CA THR A 131 -4.00 15.78 19.92
C THR A 131 -5.44 15.40 20.28
N GLU A 132 -6.05 14.44 19.58
CA GLU A 132 -7.41 13.94 19.83
C GLU A 132 -7.42 12.60 20.59
N LEU A 133 -6.32 12.26 21.26
CA LEU A 133 -6.22 11.10 22.16
C LEU A 133 -6.67 9.78 21.51
N LEU A 134 -6.12 9.50 20.33
CA LEU A 134 -6.36 8.28 19.55
C LEU A 134 -7.85 8.02 19.22
N ARG A 135 -8.64 9.08 18.99
CA ARG A 135 -10.04 8.98 18.57
C ARG A 135 -10.20 8.01 17.39
N PHE A 136 -11.12 7.06 17.53
CA PHE A 136 -11.17 5.89 16.65
C PHE A 136 -11.38 6.23 15.17
N ASP A 137 -12.15 7.28 14.88
CA ASP A 137 -12.47 7.76 13.54
C ASP A 137 -11.22 8.34 12.86
N ILE A 138 -10.43 9.13 13.59
CA ILE A 138 -9.17 9.71 13.10
C ILE A 138 -8.14 8.61 12.87
N VAL A 139 -7.97 7.67 13.82
CA VAL A 139 -7.03 6.54 13.67
C VAL A 139 -7.43 5.65 12.48
N THR A 140 -8.72 5.40 12.29
CA THR A 140 -9.23 4.62 11.15
C THR A 140 -9.02 5.35 9.83
N ALA A 141 -9.30 6.67 9.80
CA ALA A 141 -9.04 7.51 8.64
C ALA A 141 -7.55 7.54 8.29
N HIS A 142 -6.68 7.67 9.29
CA HIS A 142 -5.23 7.64 9.16
C HIS A 142 -4.75 6.33 8.50
N LEU A 143 -5.23 5.16 8.93
CA LEU A 143 -4.90 3.91 8.23
C LEU A 143 -5.44 3.89 6.79
N GLY A 144 -6.70 4.28 6.60
CA GLY A 144 -7.36 4.26 5.29
C GLY A 144 -6.62 5.11 4.26
N THR A 145 -6.30 6.36 4.60
CA THR A 145 -5.54 7.23 3.69
C THR A 145 -4.10 6.76 3.50
N ALA A 146 -3.54 5.95 4.40
CA ALA A 146 -2.16 5.44 4.29
C ALA A 146 -2.14 4.30 3.27
N LEU A 147 -3.15 3.42 3.32
CA LEU A 147 -3.40 2.43 2.27
C LEU A 147 -3.65 3.11 0.92
N LEU A 148 -4.39 4.22 0.88
CA LEU A 148 -4.61 4.97 -0.36
C LEU A 148 -3.33 5.58 -0.92
N PHE A 149 -2.47 6.16 -0.07
CA PHE A 149 -1.14 6.64 -0.46
C PHE A 149 -0.27 5.50 -0.99
N PHE A 150 -0.18 4.39 -0.26
CA PHE A 150 0.60 3.22 -0.65
C PHE A 150 0.15 2.63 -1.99
N THR A 151 -1.15 2.45 -2.17
CA THR A 151 -1.72 1.94 -3.45
C THR A 151 -1.51 2.92 -4.60
N THR A 152 -1.60 4.23 -4.36
CA THR A 152 -1.26 5.26 -5.36
C THR A 152 0.19 5.12 -5.84
N LEU A 153 1.14 4.98 -4.91
CA LEU A 153 2.56 4.77 -5.26
C LEU A 153 2.78 3.47 -6.04
N LEU A 154 2.12 2.38 -5.64
CA LEU A 154 2.19 1.10 -6.37
C LEU A 154 1.63 1.20 -7.79
N ILE A 155 0.53 1.94 -7.98
CA ILE A 155 -0.03 2.21 -9.31
C ILE A 155 0.99 2.97 -10.15
N ILE A 156 1.57 4.06 -9.62
CA ILE A 156 2.60 4.85 -10.32
C ILE A 156 3.80 3.95 -10.68
N GLY A 157 4.38 3.24 -9.71
CA GLY A 157 5.57 2.41 -9.89
C GLY A 157 5.34 1.27 -10.88
N THR A 158 4.17 0.65 -10.84
CA THR A 158 3.80 -0.45 -11.76
C THR A 158 3.54 0.09 -13.16
N ALA A 159 2.84 1.22 -13.32
CA ALA A 159 2.56 1.84 -14.62
C ALA A 159 3.84 2.30 -15.33
N LEU A 160 4.87 2.71 -14.58
CA LEU A 160 6.18 3.09 -15.13
C LEU A 160 7.08 1.88 -15.44
N THR A 161 6.79 0.71 -14.89
CA THR A 161 7.60 -0.50 -15.12
C THR A 161 7.41 -1.01 -16.56
N PRO A 162 8.49 -1.29 -17.30
CA PRO A 162 8.38 -1.91 -18.62
C PRO A 162 7.58 -3.22 -18.54
N TYR A 163 6.61 -3.39 -19.42
CA TYR A 163 5.75 -4.57 -19.46
C TYR A 163 5.31 -4.81 -20.89
N GLN A 164 5.51 -6.04 -21.37
CA GLN A 164 5.07 -6.49 -22.68
C GLN A 164 3.96 -7.51 -22.47
N GLY A 165 2.72 -7.10 -22.70
CA GLY A 165 1.56 -7.95 -22.46
C GLY A 165 1.40 -9.08 -23.48
N THR A 166 0.83 -10.19 -23.03
CA THR A 166 0.36 -11.29 -23.88
C THR A 166 -1.01 -10.98 -24.49
N GLY A 167 -1.78 -10.05 -23.93
CA GLY A 167 -3.12 -9.69 -24.42
C GLY A 167 -4.20 -10.69 -24.04
N THR A 168 -3.94 -11.51 -23.02
CA THR A 168 -4.79 -12.65 -22.63
C THR A 168 -5.46 -12.46 -21.28
N ALA A 169 -5.26 -11.32 -20.63
CA ALA A 169 -5.84 -11.02 -19.32
C ALA A 169 -7.39 -10.97 -19.30
N GLY A 170 -8.03 -10.60 -20.40
CA GLY A 170 -9.50 -10.59 -20.52
C GLY A 170 -10.18 -9.82 -19.37
N LYS A 171 -10.98 -10.52 -18.56
CA LYS A 171 -11.72 -9.94 -17.41
C LYS A 171 -10.93 -9.91 -16.09
N LEU A 172 -9.71 -10.46 -16.04
CA LEU A 172 -8.86 -10.44 -14.84
C LEU A 172 -8.65 -9.06 -14.21
N PRO A 173 -8.57 -7.93 -14.96
CA PRO A 173 -8.40 -6.62 -14.34
C PRO A 173 -9.57 -6.25 -13.43
N TRP A 174 -10.80 -6.55 -13.83
CA TRP A 174 -11.99 -6.28 -13.03
C TRP A 174 -12.04 -7.16 -11.78
N VAL A 175 -11.68 -8.45 -11.92
CA VAL A 175 -11.61 -9.37 -10.78
C VAL A 175 -10.55 -8.89 -9.77
N GLY A 176 -9.37 -8.48 -10.24
CA GLY A 176 -8.31 -7.92 -9.40
C GLY A 176 -8.73 -6.61 -8.72
N LEU A 177 -9.44 -5.73 -9.42
CA LEU A 177 -9.97 -4.48 -8.86
C LEU A 177 -10.98 -4.76 -7.74
N ILE A 178 -11.96 -5.65 -7.98
CA ILE A 178 -12.95 -6.03 -6.98
C ILE A 178 -12.26 -6.65 -5.75
N ALA A 179 -11.28 -7.54 -5.96
CA ALA A 179 -10.49 -8.11 -4.87
C ALA A 179 -9.77 -7.02 -4.06
N SER A 180 -9.13 -6.06 -4.73
CA SER A 180 -8.43 -4.95 -4.09
C SER A 180 -9.38 -4.09 -3.25
N VAL A 181 -10.57 -3.77 -3.79
CA VAL A 181 -11.59 -2.99 -3.07
C VAL A 181 -12.09 -3.74 -1.83
N PHE A 182 -12.40 -5.03 -1.96
CA PHE A 182 -12.83 -5.82 -0.80
C PHE A 182 -11.75 -5.96 0.26
N VAL A 183 -10.47 -6.16 -0.11
CA VAL A 183 -9.37 -6.18 0.86
C VAL A 183 -9.19 -4.82 1.51
N TYR A 184 -9.29 -3.71 0.76
CA TYR A 184 -9.21 -2.36 1.31
C TYR A 184 -10.31 -2.10 2.36
N LEU A 185 -11.57 -2.43 2.04
CA LEU A 185 -12.69 -2.30 2.98
C LEU A 185 -12.52 -3.20 4.20
N GLN A 186 -12.02 -4.42 4.00
CA GLN A 186 -11.74 -5.37 5.08
C GLN A 186 -10.63 -4.86 6.01
N SER A 187 -9.62 -4.17 5.47
CA SER A 187 -8.59 -3.49 6.27
C SER A 187 -9.18 -2.37 7.14
N LEU A 188 -10.17 -1.61 6.63
CA LEU A 188 -10.87 -0.59 7.42
C LEU A 188 -11.72 -1.21 8.55
N LEU A 189 -12.41 -2.33 8.28
CA LEU A 189 -13.11 -3.08 9.32
C LEU A 189 -12.14 -3.57 10.40
N GLY A 190 -10.96 -4.05 10.01
CA GLY A 190 -9.90 -4.43 10.95
C GLY A 190 -9.38 -3.24 11.77
N ALA A 191 -9.25 -2.06 11.14
CA ALA A 191 -8.90 -0.82 11.82
C ALA A 191 -9.93 -0.42 12.87
N LEU A 192 -11.22 -0.59 12.58
CA LEU A 192 -12.31 -0.33 13.55
C LEU A 192 -12.26 -1.29 14.73
N VAL A 193 -11.93 -2.57 14.50
CA VAL A 193 -11.74 -3.55 15.57
C VAL A 193 -10.60 -3.12 16.52
N GLY A 194 -9.45 -2.72 15.97
CA GLY A 194 -8.29 -2.31 16.76
C GLY A 194 -8.44 -0.93 17.41
N SER A 195 -9.03 0.04 16.71
CA SER A 195 -9.18 1.42 17.20
C SER A 195 -10.21 1.54 18.33
N ARG A 196 -11.27 0.73 18.28
CA ARG A 196 -12.32 0.68 19.31
C ARG A 196 -12.13 -0.42 20.36
N TRP A 197 -11.02 -1.16 20.32
CA TRP A 197 -10.76 -2.27 21.26
C TRP A 197 -11.90 -3.32 21.27
N ALA A 198 -12.51 -3.57 20.12
CA ALA A 198 -13.77 -4.33 20.03
C ALA A 198 -13.64 -5.77 20.54
N VAL A 199 -12.46 -6.38 20.41
CA VAL A 199 -12.21 -7.75 20.90
C VAL A 199 -12.35 -7.83 22.43
N HIS A 200 -11.70 -6.93 23.18
CA HIS A 200 -11.76 -6.92 24.64
C HIS A 200 -13.17 -6.57 25.15
N GLN A 201 -13.82 -5.59 24.51
CA GLN A 201 -15.18 -5.18 24.88
C GLN A 201 -16.22 -6.27 24.62
N CYS A 202 -16.07 -7.03 23.54
CA CYS A 202 -16.99 -8.11 23.23
C CYS A 202 -16.82 -9.29 24.20
N PHE A 203 -15.58 -9.73 24.48
CA PHE A 203 -15.34 -10.84 25.41
C PHE A 203 -15.61 -10.49 26.88
N GLY A 204 -15.32 -9.26 27.30
CA GLY A 204 -15.48 -8.83 28.70
C GLY A 204 -16.89 -8.37 29.07
N GLY A 205 -17.67 -7.84 28.11
CA GLY A 205 -18.97 -7.21 28.42
C GLY A 205 -20.01 -7.29 27.31
N SER A 206 -19.80 -8.10 26.26
CA SER A 206 -20.69 -8.23 25.11
C SER A 206 -21.01 -6.92 24.37
N GLN A 207 -20.12 -5.92 24.50
CA GLN A 207 -20.24 -4.64 23.80
C GLN A 207 -19.42 -4.65 22.50
N LEU A 208 -19.88 -3.91 21.49
CA LEU A 208 -19.21 -3.78 20.17
C LEU A 208 -18.92 -5.12 19.44
N CYS A 209 -19.59 -6.21 19.82
CA CYS A 209 -19.45 -7.51 19.15
C CYS A 209 -19.78 -7.44 17.66
N THR A 210 -20.73 -6.59 17.25
CA THR A 210 -21.05 -6.38 15.83
C THR A 210 -19.84 -5.88 15.03
N VAL A 211 -18.99 -5.03 15.60
CA VAL A 211 -17.76 -4.55 14.92
C VAL A 211 -16.80 -5.72 14.71
N MET A 212 -16.57 -6.53 15.75
CA MET A 212 -15.73 -7.72 15.67
C MET A 212 -16.26 -8.74 14.65
N TYR A 213 -17.54 -9.11 14.75
CA TYR A 213 -18.15 -10.08 13.85
C TYR A 213 -18.29 -9.55 12.43
N SER A 214 -18.44 -8.24 12.21
CA SER A 214 -18.43 -7.66 10.87
C SER A 214 -17.09 -7.85 10.18
N HIS A 215 -15.97 -7.72 10.91
CA HIS A 215 -14.65 -8.01 10.37
C HIS A 215 -14.49 -9.51 10.07
N ILE A 216 -14.91 -10.39 10.99
CA ILE A 216 -14.82 -11.84 10.77
C ILE A 216 -15.69 -12.27 9.57
N ALA A 217 -16.95 -11.86 9.51
CA ALA A 217 -17.83 -12.17 8.38
C ALA A 217 -17.34 -11.53 7.06
N GLY A 218 -16.77 -10.33 7.15
CA GLY A 218 -16.20 -9.58 6.03
C GLY A 218 -15.00 -10.25 5.35
N LEU A 219 -14.42 -11.32 5.94
CA LEU A 219 -13.37 -12.10 5.28
C LEU A 219 -13.86 -12.86 4.05
N LEU A 220 -15.16 -13.22 4.00
CA LEU A 220 -15.68 -14.13 2.97
C LEU A 220 -15.62 -13.52 1.55
N PRO A 221 -16.11 -12.30 1.29
CA PRO A 221 -16.05 -11.70 -0.05
C PRO A 221 -14.63 -11.60 -0.64
N PRO A 222 -13.62 -11.01 0.03
CA PRO A 222 -12.27 -10.96 -0.54
C PRO A 222 -11.67 -12.35 -0.74
N THR A 223 -11.92 -13.30 0.17
CA THR A 223 -11.42 -14.68 0.04
C THR A 223 -11.95 -15.35 -1.22
N VAL A 224 -13.27 -15.30 -1.45
CA VAL A 224 -13.90 -15.91 -2.63
C VAL A 224 -13.37 -15.30 -3.93
N VAL A 225 -13.27 -13.97 -3.99
CA VAL A 225 -12.82 -13.28 -5.21
C VAL A 225 -11.35 -13.57 -5.51
N ILE A 226 -10.48 -13.58 -4.49
CA ILE A 226 -9.05 -13.88 -4.68
C ILE A 226 -8.86 -15.34 -5.11
N LEU A 227 -9.56 -16.30 -4.50
CA LEU A 227 -9.48 -17.70 -4.92
C LEU A 227 -10.00 -17.89 -6.35
N ALA A 228 -11.08 -17.22 -6.73
CA ALA A 228 -11.58 -17.21 -8.09
C ALA A 228 -10.55 -16.60 -9.06
N MET A 229 -9.91 -15.48 -8.69
CA MET A 229 -8.84 -14.85 -9.47
C MET A 229 -7.67 -15.81 -9.70
N VAL A 230 -7.17 -16.46 -8.65
CA VAL A 230 -6.09 -17.46 -8.73
C VAL A 230 -6.47 -18.60 -9.66
N PHE A 231 -7.68 -19.15 -9.49
CA PHE A 231 -8.19 -20.23 -10.33
C PHE A 231 -8.28 -19.81 -11.81
N ILE A 232 -8.84 -18.64 -12.10
CA ILE A 232 -8.93 -18.11 -13.47
C ILE A 232 -7.52 -17.96 -14.05
N CYS A 233 -6.55 -17.41 -13.30
CA CYS A 233 -5.16 -17.27 -13.77
C CYS A 233 -4.47 -18.60 -14.09
N TRP A 234 -4.78 -19.68 -13.36
CA TRP A 234 -4.30 -21.03 -13.67
C TRP A 234 -4.95 -21.61 -14.92
N ARG A 235 -6.23 -21.31 -15.15
CA ARG A 235 -7.01 -21.82 -16.29
C ARG A 235 -6.79 -21.03 -17.57
N THR A 236 -6.37 -19.77 -17.50
CA THR A 236 -6.11 -18.94 -18.69
C THR A 236 -4.82 -19.41 -19.40
N PRO A 237 -4.92 -19.94 -20.64
CA PRO A 237 -3.76 -20.33 -21.42
C PRO A 237 -2.97 -19.09 -21.86
N ALA A 238 -1.65 -19.23 -22.01
CA ALA A 238 -0.75 -18.16 -22.43
C ALA A 238 -0.87 -16.85 -21.60
N LEU A 239 -1.28 -16.93 -20.33
CA LEU A 239 -1.27 -15.78 -19.43
C LEU A 239 0.17 -15.38 -19.10
N HIS A 240 0.47 -14.08 -19.12
CA HIS A 240 1.79 -13.56 -18.81
C HIS A 240 2.32 -14.08 -17.45
N PRO A 241 3.56 -14.61 -17.37
CA PRO A 241 4.09 -15.27 -16.16
C PRO A 241 4.06 -14.40 -14.89
N ALA A 242 4.27 -13.09 -15.03
CA ALA A 242 4.18 -12.15 -13.91
C ALA A 242 2.77 -12.13 -13.26
N LEU A 243 1.70 -12.21 -14.06
CA LEU A 243 0.33 -12.23 -13.55
C LEU A 243 0.06 -13.52 -12.76
N ARG A 244 0.51 -14.68 -13.27
CA ARG A 244 0.44 -15.95 -12.50
C ARG A 244 1.23 -15.90 -11.21
N ARG A 245 2.44 -15.33 -11.22
CA ARG A 245 3.26 -15.21 -10.01
C ARG A 245 2.57 -14.33 -8.97
N LEU A 246 2.04 -13.17 -9.38
CA LEU A 246 1.31 -12.26 -8.49
C LEU A 246 0.02 -12.90 -7.96
N ALA A 247 -0.72 -13.64 -8.79
CA ALA A 247 -1.90 -14.38 -8.34
C ALA A 247 -1.52 -15.44 -7.28
N ASN A 248 -0.48 -16.24 -7.52
CA ASN A 248 0.00 -17.23 -6.56
C ASN A 248 0.49 -16.58 -5.26
N MET A 249 1.20 -15.45 -5.35
CA MET A 249 1.60 -14.66 -4.19
C MET A 249 0.40 -14.14 -3.41
N ALA A 250 -0.63 -13.63 -4.08
CA ALA A 250 -1.86 -13.19 -3.43
C ALA A 250 -2.58 -14.35 -2.73
N GLY A 251 -2.64 -15.54 -3.35
CA GLY A 251 -3.19 -16.75 -2.72
C GLY A 251 -2.41 -17.21 -1.49
N GLY A 252 -1.07 -17.13 -1.54
CA GLY A 252 -0.20 -17.41 -0.39
C GLY A 252 -0.38 -16.40 0.75
N LEU A 253 -0.39 -15.10 0.42
CA LEU A 253 -0.61 -14.01 1.38
C LEU A 253 -2.01 -14.07 2.00
N LEU A 254 -3.04 -14.44 1.23
CA LEU A 254 -4.39 -14.67 1.75
C LEU A 254 -4.41 -15.81 2.78
N SER A 255 -3.81 -16.95 2.44
CA SER A 255 -3.70 -18.09 3.37
C SER A 255 -2.99 -17.69 4.67
N LEU A 256 -1.89 -16.94 4.55
CA LEU A 256 -1.17 -16.41 5.70
C LEU A 256 -2.02 -15.42 6.50
N GLN A 257 -2.77 -14.53 5.83
CA GLN A 257 -3.63 -13.54 6.47
C GLN A 257 -4.73 -14.19 7.31
N ILE A 258 -5.36 -15.26 6.79
CA ILE A 258 -6.39 -16.02 7.51
C ILE A 258 -5.77 -16.71 8.74
N LEU A 259 -4.60 -17.34 8.59
CA LEU A 259 -3.88 -17.97 9.70
C LEU A 259 -3.51 -16.97 10.79
N LEU A 260 -2.92 -15.83 10.41
CA LEU A 260 -2.55 -14.76 11.33
C LEU A 260 -3.79 -14.16 12.01
N GLY A 261 -4.88 -13.98 11.28
CA GLY A 261 -6.14 -13.45 11.82
C GLY A 261 -6.76 -14.40 12.85
N PHE A 262 -6.82 -15.69 12.52
CA PHE A 262 -7.27 -16.73 13.45
C PHE A 262 -6.40 -16.77 14.71
N ALA A 263 -5.06 -16.77 14.56
CA ALA A 263 -4.14 -16.77 15.68
C ALA A 263 -4.28 -15.50 16.54
N THR A 264 -4.40 -14.33 15.93
CA THR A 264 -4.59 -13.04 16.62
C THR A 264 -5.88 -13.04 17.44
N PHE A 265 -6.96 -13.57 16.88
CA PHE A 265 -8.24 -13.71 17.56
C PHE A 265 -8.16 -14.70 18.73
N ARG A 266 -7.59 -15.89 18.52
CA ARG A 266 -7.46 -16.94 19.55
C ARG A 266 -6.58 -16.52 20.73
N LEU A 267 -5.55 -15.72 20.46
CA LEU A 267 -4.64 -15.19 21.47
C LEU A 267 -5.08 -13.84 22.03
N HIS A 268 -6.31 -13.39 21.75
CA HIS A 268 -6.90 -12.16 22.31
C HIS A 268 -5.99 -10.93 22.18
N LEU A 269 -5.30 -10.80 21.03
CA LEU A 269 -4.35 -9.72 20.72
C LEU A 269 -3.17 -9.59 21.70
N GLN A 270 -2.91 -10.59 22.56
CA GLN A 270 -1.83 -10.54 23.56
C GLN A 270 -0.42 -10.70 22.98
N VAL A 271 -0.31 -11.04 21.70
CA VAL A 271 0.97 -11.21 21.01
C VAL A 271 1.10 -10.08 19.99
N GLU A 272 1.83 -9.02 20.37
CA GLU A 272 1.97 -7.81 19.57
C GLU A 272 2.58 -8.09 18.18
N PRO A 273 3.66 -8.88 18.04
CA PRO A 273 4.25 -9.17 16.74
C PRO A 273 3.28 -9.88 15.78
N LEU A 274 2.35 -10.66 16.30
CA LEU A 274 1.34 -11.35 15.49
C LEU A 274 0.33 -10.36 14.90
N THR A 275 -0.08 -9.38 15.70
CA THR A 275 -0.99 -8.32 15.26
C THR A 275 -0.31 -7.40 14.24
N VAL A 276 0.96 -7.05 14.47
CA VAL A 276 1.78 -6.30 13.49
C VAL A 276 1.92 -7.07 12.18
N SER A 277 2.19 -8.37 12.27
CA SER A 277 2.29 -9.24 11.09
C SER A 277 0.95 -9.32 10.34
N HIS A 278 -0.17 -9.45 11.04
CA HIS A 278 -1.49 -9.50 10.43
C HIS A 278 -1.81 -8.20 9.66
N GLN A 279 -1.48 -7.03 10.21
CA GLN A 279 -1.69 -5.77 9.51
C GLN A 279 -0.74 -5.59 8.32
N THR A 280 0.53 -5.95 8.50
CA THR A 280 1.56 -5.82 7.44
C THR A 280 1.30 -6.77 6.27
N VAL A 281 0.93 -8.03 6.54
CA VAL A 281 0.55 -9.01 5.51
C VAL A 281 -0.73 -8.58 4.79
N GLY A 282 -1.70 -7.99 5.51
CA GLY A 282 -2.89 -7.41 4.90
C GLY A 282 -2.56 -6.28 3.90
N ALA A 283 -1.66 -5.37 4.27
CA ALA A 283 -1.18 -4.31 3.39
C ALA A 283 -0.41 -4.86 2.18
N ALA A 284 0.44 -5.87 2.38
CA ALA A 284 1.18 -6.54 1.31
C ALA A 284 0.25 -7.31 0.34
N LEU A 285 -0.82 -7.94 0.86
CA LEU A 285 -1.85 -8.58 0.05
C LEU A 285 -2.57 -7.55 -0.84
N LEU A 286 -3.03 -6.44 -0.24
CA LEU A 286 -3.63 -5.34 -1.01
C LEU A 286 -2.68 -4.83 -2.08
N GLY A 287 -1.42 -4.59 -1.73
CA GLY A 287 -0.41 -4.12 -2.66
C GLY A 287 -0.18 -5.09 -3.82
N THR A 288 -0.12 -6.40 -3.54
CA THR A 288 0.01 -7.44 -4.56
C THR A 288 -1.18 -7.45 -5.52
N LEU A 289 -2.41 -7.29 -5.01
CA LEU A 289 -3.62 -7.21 -5.81
C LEU A 289 -3.66 -5.95 -6.68
N VAL A 290 -3.20 -4.81 -6.18
CA VAL A 290 -3.11 -3.57 -6.94
C VAL A 290 -2.09 -3.69 -8.07
N VAL A 291 -0.89 -4.22 -7.80
CA VAL A 291 0.13 -4.48 -8.84
C VAL A 291 -0.40 -5.45 -9.89
N PHE A 292 -1.05 -6.53 -9.47
CA PHE A 292 -1.72 -7.47 -10.37
C PHE A 292 -2.75 -6.77 -11.26
N THR A 293 -3.62 -5.95 -10.67
CA THR A 293 -4.70 -5.24 -11.37
C THR A 293 -4.15 -4.29 -12.42
N VAL A 294 -3.12 -3.50 -12.08
CA VAL A 294 -2.50 -2.56 -13.02
C VAL A 294 -1.82 -3.30 -14.18
N LEU A 295 -1.12 -4.39 -13.91
CA LEU A 295 -0.51 -5.20 -14.99
C LEU A 295 -1.57 -5.87 -15.86
N ALA A 296 -2.65 -6.39 -15.25
CA ALA A 296 -3.75 -7.00 -16.00
C ALA A 296 -4.44 -5.97 -16.91
N LEU A 297 -4.68 -4.74 -16.42
CA LEU A 297 -5.25 -3.66 -17.23
C LEU A 297 -4.37 -3.36 -18.46
N ARG A 298 -3.05 -3.26 -18.25
CA ARG A 298 -2.08 -3.03 -19.33
C ARG A 298 -2.01 -4.18 -20.32
N ASP A 299 -2.14 -5.42 -19.83
CA ASP A 299 -2.21 -6.60 -20.67
C ASP A 299 -3.45 -6.57 -21.57
N SER A 300 -4.63 -6.25 -21.03
CA SER A 300 -5.88 -6.14 -21.81
C SER A 300 -5.81 -5.04 -22.88
N VAL A 301 -5.25 -3.86 -22.58
CA VAL A 301 -5.06 -2.78 -23.58
C VAL A 301 -4.12 -3.22 -24.72
N SER A 302 -3.11 -4.05 -24.41
CA SER A 302 -2.22 -4.60 -25.44
C SER A 302 -2.93 -5.53 -26.42
N ALA A 303 -4.06 -6.15 -26.02
CA ALA A 303 -4.88 -6.98 -26.89
C ALA A 303 -5.63 -6.10 -27.91
N GLU A 304 -6.28 -5.02 -27.44
CA GLU A 304 -7.09 -4.11 -28.26
C GLU A 304 -6.26 -3.42 -29.33
N SER A 305 -5.06 -2.95 -28.98
CA SER A 305 -4.12 -2.37 -29.96
C SER A 305 -3.69 -3.34 -31.07
N ARG A 306 -3.69 -4.65 -30.78
CA ARG A 306 -3.28 -5.68 -31.73
C ARG A 306 -4.41 -6.00 -32.72
N VAL A 307 -5.66 -5.98 -32.26
CA VAL A 307 -6.85 -6.16 -33.11
C VAL A 307 -6.95 -5.01 -34.12
N LEU A 308 -6.80 -3.76 -33.66
CA LEU A 308 -6.86 -2.56 -34.52
C LEU A 308 -5.72 -2.46 -35.54
N SER A 309 -4.62 -3.19 -35.36
CA SER A 309 -3.50 -3.21 -36.31
C SER A 309 -3.67 -4.23 -37.44
N VAL A 310 -4.68 -5.09 -37.35
CA VAL A 310 -4.96 -6.18 -38.31
C VAL A 310 -6.16 -5.84 -39.21
N GLU A 311 -6.94 -4.81 -38.86
CA GLU A 311 -8.00 -4.20 -39.69
C GLU A 311 -7.47 -3.02 -40.51
#